data_AF-A0A813BFZ7-F1
#
_entry.id   AF-A0A813BFZ7-F1
#
_cell.length_a   1.000
_cell.length_b   1.000
_cell.length_c   1.000
_cell.angle_alpha   90.00
_cell.angle_beta   90.00
_cell.angle_gamma   90.00
#
_symmetry.space_group_name_H-M   'P 1'
#
loop_
_entity.id
_entity.type
_entity.pdbx_description
1 polymer ?
#
loop_
_entity_poly.entity_id
_entity_poly.type
_entity_poly.pdbx_seq_one_letter_code
_entity_poly.pdbx_strand_id
1 'polypeptide(L)'
;EKVTNLLAQIQNLTEMLNGTKAGTVLFNETLVTAVGSIKVVALTAPDNPNESASVSAPGASTHIKLPASVLGKAQDAETGIALLSVTSVAANTTNAFDNLTSPSEDELGQKQKTELQSEIIISVNLRDSDGESLNLDKLEEPIELIFDIAVNTSDSMRCAFWDEEELRWSSEGVITASSSHPDQVRCLTTHLSIFGVVRYVALLTDIG
;
A
#
# COMPACT_ATOMS: atom_id res chain seq x y z
N GLU A 1 19.90 13.18 -8.12
CA GLU A 1 20.18 12.94 -9.56
C GLU A 1 19.19 11.93 -10.17
N LYS A 2 19.13 10.66 -9.74
CA LYS A 2 18.16 9.68 -10.29
C LYS A 2 16.67 10.07 -10.12
N VAL A 3 16.28 10.57 -8.94
CA VAL A 3 14.89 11.03 -8.68
C VAL A 3 14.53 12.27 -9.50
N THR A 4 15.48 13.19 -9.70
CA THR A 4 15.29 14.40 -10.51
C THR A 4 15.12 14.05 -12.00
N ASN A 5 15.83 13.02 -12.47
CA ASN A 5 15.71 12.52 -13.85
C ASN A 5 14.36 11.81 -14.08
N LEU A 6 13.81 11.19 -13.04
CA LEU A 6 12.47 10.57 -13.09
C LEU A 6 11.37 11.61 -13.30
N LEU A 7 11.41 12.72 -12.56
CA LEU A 7 10.43 13.81 -12.72
C LEU A 7 10.50 14.44 -14.11
N ALA A 8 11.71 14.56 -14.69
CA ALA A 8 11.88 15.04 -16.05
C ALA A 8 11.32 14.08 -17.11
N GLN A 9 11.41 12.76 -16.89
CA GLN A 9 10.78 11.76 -17.75
C GLN A 9 9.25 11.78 -17.65
N ILE A 10 8.71 12.05 -16.45
CA ILE A 10 7.27 12.19 -16.20
C ILE A 10 6.69 13.41 -16.92
N GLN A 11 7.40 14.55 -16.93
CA GLN A 11 6.92 15.76 -17.63
C GLN A 11 6.78 15.59 -19.16
N ASN A 12 7.45 14.60 -19.75
CA ASN A 12 7.39 14.34 -21.19
C ASN A 12 6.27 13.35 -21.59
N LEU A 13 5.43 12.91 -20.65
CA LEU A 13 4.39 11.92 -20.92
C LEU A 13 3.24 12.47 -21.78
N THR A 14 2.94 13.76 -21.70
CA THR A 14 1.73 14.37 -22.28
C THR A 14 1.63 14.15 -23.80
N GLU A 15 2.76 14.06 -24.50
CA GLU A 15 2.79 13.80 -25.95
C GLU A 15 2.51 12.34 -26.34
N MET A 16 2.68 11.38 -25.43
CA MET A 16 2.45 9.96 -25.69
C MET A 16 0.99 9.51 -25.50
N LEU A 17 0.12 10.39 -24.99
CA LEU A 17 -1.22 10.04 -24.52
C LEU A 17 -2.33 10.15 -25.57
N ASN A 18 -2.02 10.61 -26.79
CA ASN A 18 -2.98 10.63 -27.88
C ASN A 18 -3.28 9.20 -28.37
N GLY A 19 -4.27 8.55 -27.76
CA GLY A 19 -4.84 7.27 -28.19
C GLY A 19 -4.87 6.15 -27.15
N THR A 20 -4.51 6.42 -25.89
CA THR A 20 -4.53 5.41 -24.82
C THR A 20 -5.95 5.22 -24.27
N LYS A 21 -6.33 3.96 -24.00
CA LYS A 21 -7.63 3.64 -23.38
C LYS A 21 -7.65 4.05 -21.92
N ALA A 22 -8.80 4.51 -21.43
CA ALA A 22 -9.02 4.79 -20.01
C ALA A 22 -8.75 3.54 -19.14
N GLY A 23 -8.30 3.73 -17.90
CA GLY A 23 -8.00 2.63 -16.98
C GLY A 23 -6.68 1.90 -17.25
N THR A 24 -5.79 2.46 -18.07
CA THR A 24 -4.51 1.84 -18.43
C THR A 24 -3.32 2.48 -17.72
N VAL A 25 -2.29 1.66 -17.50
CA VAL A 25 -0.97 2.14 -17.07
C VAL A 25 -0.32 2.83 -18.25
N LEU A 26 -0.17 4.15 -18.15
CA LEU A 26 0.40 5.00 -19.20
C LEU A 26 1.93 4.96 -19.18
N PHE A 27 2.48 4.87 -17.97
CA PHE A 27 3.91 4.80 -17.71
C PHE A 27 4.13 4.07 -16.39
N ASN A 28 5.23 3.33 -16.31
CA ASN A 28 5.74 2.84 -15.04
C ASN A 28 7.25 2.91 -15.03
N GLU A 29 7.83 3.25 -13.89
CA GLU A 29 9.26 3.17 -13.63
C GLU A 29 9.49 2.62 -12.23
N THR A 30 10.56 1.86 -12.06
CA THR A 30 10.94 1.27 -10.76
C THR A 30 12.33 1.74 -10.35
N LEU A 31 12.44 2.30 -9.15
CA LEU A 31 13.69 2.71 -8.51
C LEU A 31 13.98 1.83 -7.30
N VAL A 32 15.13 1.16 -7.30
CA VAL A 32 15.61 0.40 -6.13
C VAL A 32 16.46 1.32 -5.25
N THR A 33 16.17 1.31 -3.94
CA THR A 33 16.86 2.10 -2.91
C THR A 33 17.33 1.18 -1.77
N ALA A 34 18.09 1.73 -0.81
CA ALA A 34 18.53 0.97 0.36
C ALA A 34 17.39 0.55 1.30
N VAL A 35 16.27 1.27 1.28
CA VAL A 35 15.10 1.02 2.15
C VAL A 35 14.02 0.16 1.48
N GLY A 36 14.13 -0.08 0.17
CA GLY A 36 13.09 -0.76 -0.60
C GLY A 36 13.09 -0.39 -2.07
N SER A 37 12.06 -0.87 -2.79
CA SER A 37 11.84 -0.53 -4.20
C SER A 37 10.62 0.36 -4.33
N ILE A 38 10.72 1.42 -5.12
CA ILE A 38 9.66 2.38 -5.39
C ILE A 38 9.23 2.20 -6.85
N LYS A 39 7.93 2.08 -7.10
CA LYS A 39 7.35 2.07 -8.44
C LYS A 39 6.41 3.26 -8.57
N VAL A 40 6.62 4.08 -9.58
CA VAL A 40 5.72 5.18 -9.92
C VAL A 40 4.98 4.80 -11.19
N VAL A 41 3.66 4.98 -11.19
CA VAL A 41 2.77 4.58 -12.27
C VAL A 41 1.83 5.73 -12.61
N ALA A 42 1.80 6.15 -13.87
CA ALA A 42 0.80 7.09 -14.36
C ALA A 42 -0.46 6.32 -14.79
N LEU A 43 -1.61 6.73 -14.26
CA LEU A 43 -2.89 6.06 -14.42
C LEU A 43 -3.96 7.04 -14.90
N THR A 44 -4.89 6.53 -15.71
CA THR A 44 -6.19 7.17 -15.97
C THR A 44 -7.29 6.37 -15.27
N ALA A 45 -8.35 7.05 -14.83
CA ALA A 45 -9.57 6.39 -14.38
C ALA A 45 -10.16 5.54 -15.52
N PRO A 46 -10.64 4.32 -15.24
CA PRO A 46 -11.41 3.53 -16.20
C PRO A 46 -12.67 4.25 -16.68
N ASP A 47 -13.07 4.03 -17.93
CA ASP A 47 -14.33 4.57 -18.49
C ASP A 47 -15.56 4.02 -17.76
N ASN A 48 -15.46 2.78 -17.28
CA ASN A 48 -16.52 2.12 -16.54
C ASN A 48 -16.32 2.37 -15.03
N PRO A 49 -17.31 2.99 -14.33
CA PRO A 49 -17.17 3.30 -12.91
C PRO A 49 -17.06 2.07 -12.01
N ASN A 50 -17.42 0.89 -12.50
CA ASN A 50 -17.31 -0.38 -11.75
C ASN A 50 -15.98 -1.12 -12.02
N GLU A 51 -15.10 -0.56 -12.85
CA GLU A 51 -13.78 -1.12 -13.09
C GLU A 51 -12.74 -0.52 -12.16
N SER A 52 -11.63 -1.23 -12.01
CA SER A 52 -10.49 -0.79 -11.21
C SER A 52 -9.21 -0.89 -12.01
N ALA A 53 -8.31 0.07 -11.85
CA ALA A 53 -6.96 -0.09 -12.34
C ALA A 53 -6.18 -1.01 -11.40
N SER A 54 -5.33 -1.87 -11.96
CA SER A 54 -4.52 -2.82 -11.19
C SER A 54 -3.04 -2.52 -11.36
N VAL A 55 -2.31 -2.40 -10.26
CA VAL A 55 -0.87 -2.18 -10.23
C VAL A 55 -0.20 -3.17 -9.28
N SER A 56 0.83 -3.87 -9.74
CA SER A 56 1.67 -4.68 -8.85
C SER A 56 2.79 -3.85 -8.24
N ALA A 57 3.03 -4.04 -6.93
CA ALA A 57 4.14 -3.47 -6.20
C ALA A 57 5.49 -3.97 -6.75
N PRO A 58 6.57 -3.19 -6.64
CA PRO A 58 7.88 -3.62 -7.10
C PRO A 58 8.50 -4.66 -6.16
N GLY A 59 8.94 -5.79 -6.70
CA GLY A 59 9.66 -6.82 -5.95
C GLY A 59 8.86 -7.54 -4.86
N ALA A 60 7.55 -7.26 -4.72
CA ALA A 60 6.64 -7.92 -3.82
C ALA A 60 5.49 -8.56 -4.60
N SER A 61 5.00 -9.69 -4.11
CA SER A 61 3.78 -10.35 -4.58
C SER A 61 2.56 -9.62 -4.02
N THR A 62 2.46 -8.31 -4.32
CA THR A 62 1.38 -7.45 -3.84
C THR A 62 0.71 -6.76 -5.02
N HIS A 63 -0.61 -6.90 -5.10
CA HIS A 63 -1.45 -6.29 -6.12
C HIS A 63 -2.34 -5.22 -5.49
N ILE A 64 -2.37 -4.05 -6.11
CA ILE A 64 -3.18 -2.90 -5.70
C ILE A 64 -4.25 -2.70 -6.76
N LYS A 65 -5.53 -2.72 -6.35
CA LYS A 65 -6.66 -2.37 -7.19
C LYS A 65 -7.24 -1.04 -6.73
N LEU A 66 -7.26 -0.08 -7.65
CA LEU A 66 -7.75 1.27 -7.43
C LEU A 66 -9.09 1.43 -8.15
N PRO A 67 -10.19 1.64 -7.41
CA PRO A 67 -11.49 1.89 -8.03
C PRO A 67 -11.49 3.15 -8.91
N ALA A 68 -12.34 3.16 -9.93
CA ALA A 68 -12.50 4.32 -10.81
C ALA A 68 -12.89 5.58 -10.05
N SER A 69 -13.68 5.45 -8.98
CA SER A 69 -14.08 6.56 -8.10
C SER A 69 -12.89 7.20 -7.37
N VAL A 70 -11.90 6.41 -6.97
CA VAL A 70 -10.66 6.89 -6.33
C VAL A 70 -9.77 7.58 -7.35
N LEU A 71 -9.59 6.98 -8.53
CA LEU A 71 -8.79 7.58 -9.60
C LEU A 71 -9.41 8.87 -10.11
N GLY A 72 -10.74 8.94 -10.27
CA GLY A 72 -11.42 10.15 -10.68
C GLY A 72 -11.24 11.32 -9.71
N LYS A 73 -11.03 11.06 -8.42
CA LYS A 73 -10.67 12.08 -7.42
C LYS A 73 -9.19 12.48 -7.46
N ALA A 74 -8.34 11.59 -7.97
CA ALA A 74 -6.90 11.79 -8.00
C ALA A 74 -6.35 12.32 -9.33
N GLN A 75 -7.17 12.31 -10.36
CA GLN A 75 -6.79 12.84 -11.66
C GLN A 75 -6.71 14.37 -11.62
N ASP A 76 -5.64 14.88 -12.21
CA ASP A 76 -5.57 16.29 -12.56
C ASP A 76 -6.64 16.63 -13.63
N ALA A 77 -7.26 17.80 -13.48
CA ALA A 77 -8.41 18.20 -14.31
C ALA A 77 -8.01 18.50 -15.75
N GLU A 78 -6.76 18.89 -16.00
CA GLU A 78 -6.27 19.26 -17.33
C GLU A 78 -5.75 18.04 -18.11
N THR A 79 -5.04 17.15 -17.42
CA THR A 79 -4.37 15.99 -18.02
C THR A 79 -5.18 14.71 -17.90
N GLY A 80 -6.07 14.62 -16.92
CA GLY A 80 -6.78 13.38 -16.59
C GLY A 80 -5.84 12.29 -16.07
N ILE A 81 -4.68 12.63 -15.51
CA ILE A 81 -3.68 11.67 -15.03
C ILE A 81 -3.59 11.72 -13.52
N ALA A 82 -3.48 10.55 -12.90
CA ALA A 82 -3.07 10.38 -11.51
C ALA A 82 -1.74 9.62 -11.45
N LEU A 83 -0.86 10.00 -10.53
CA LEU A 83 0.41 9.32 -10.29
C LEU A 83 0.29 8.45 -9.03
N LEU A 84 0.37 7.13 -9.19
CA LEU A 84 0.46 6.19 -8.09
C LEU A 84 1.92 5.87 -7.78
N SER A 85 2.34 6.10 -6.54
CA SER A 85 3.61 5.64 -6.02
C SER A 85 3.40 4.48 -5.06
N VAL A 86 4.02 3.34 -5.36
CA VAL A 86 3.99 2.14 -4.53
C VAL A 86 5.41 1.80 -4.11
N THR A 87 5.68 1.78 -2.81
CA THR A 87 6.98 1.38 -2.26
C THR A 87 6.85 0.05 -1.57
N SER A 88 7.64 -0.95 -1.99
CA SER A 88 7.84 -2.18 -1.24
C SER A 88 9.05 -2.00 -0.33
N VAL A 89 8.84 -2.16 0.98
CA VAL A 89 9.89 -1.97 1.99
C VAL A 89 10.74 -3.23 2.09
N ALA A 90 12.07 -3.07 2.10
CA ALA A 90 12.97 -4.20 2.22
C ALA A 90 12.92 -4.81 3.64
N ALA A 91 13.06 -6.13 3.74
CA ALA A 91 12.92 -6.88 4.99
C ALA A 91 13.83 -6.38 6.14
N ASN A 92 15.01 -5.84 5.81
CA ASN A 92 15.91 -5.25 6.81
C ASN A 92 15.38 -3.95 7.42
N THR A 93 14.48 -3.26 6.73
CA THR A 93 13.84 -2.01 7.15
C THR A 93 12.54 -2.27 7.93
N THR A 94 11.89 -3.41 7.71
CA THR A 94 10.72 -3.88 8.47
C THR A 94 10.96 -3.85 9.99
N ASN A 95 12.16 -4.22 10.43
CA ASN A 95 12.55 -4.18 11.85
C ASN A 95 12.42 -2.79 12.49
N ALA A 96 12.47 -1.70 11.70
CA ALA A 96 12.28 -0.36 12.23
C ALA A 96 10.85 -0.15 12.73
N PHE A 97 9.85 -0.74 12.06
CA PHE A 97 8.45 -0.67 12.46
C PHE A 97 8.18 -1.53 13.69
N ASP A 98 8.69 -2.76 13.70
CA ASP A 98 8.50 -3.67 14.83
C ASP A 98 9.13 -3.09 16.13
N ASN A 99 10.33 -2.49 16.05
CA ASN A 99 11.01 -1.88 17.20
C ASN A 99 10.31 -0.64 17.77
N LEU A 100 9.51 0.07 16.96
CA LEU A 100 8.77 1.26 17.40
C LEU A 100 7.41 0.91 18.01
N THR A 101 6.92 -0.30 17.75
CA THR A 101 5.60 -0.72 18.21
C THR A 101 5.65 -0.96 19.72
N SER A 102 4.91 -0.17 20.49
CA SER A 102 4.78 -0.39 21.94
C SER A 102 4.06 -1.72 22.21
N PRO A 103 4.48 -2.49 23.24
CA PRO A 103 3.82 -3.75 23.57
C PRO A 103 2.35 -3.51 23.89
N SER A 104 1.45 -4.24 23.21
CA SER A 104 0.03 -4.22 23.55
C SER A 104 -0.18 -4.83 24.94
N GLU A 105 -0.81 -4.08 25.85
CA GLU A 105 -1.28 -4.60 27.13
C GLU A 105 -2.62 -5.30 26.90
N ASP A 106 -2.68 -6.61 27.16
CA ASP A 106 -3.90 -7.40 27.01
C ASP A 106 -4.92 -7.04 28.12
N GLU A 107 -6.21 -6.96 27.78
CA GLU A 107 -7.31 -6.46 28.65
C GLU A 107 -7.53 -7.30 29.93
N LEU A 108 -6.80 -8.41 30.11
CA LEU A 108 -6.86 -9.26 31.30
C LEU A 108 -5.74 -9.02 32.33
N GLY A 109 -4.85 -8.04 32.13
CA GLY A 109 -3.79 -7.72 33.09
C GLY A 109 -2.76 -8.85 33.29
N GLN A 110 -2.80 -9.89 32.45
CA GLN A 110 -1.74 -10.86 32.32
C GLN A 110 -0.78 -10.35 31.23
N LYS A 111 0.48 -10.10 31.62
CA LYS A 111 1.56 -9.68 30.73
C LYS A 111 1.96 -10.80 29.76
N GLN A 112 1.06 -11.28 28.90
CA GLN A 112 1.46 -11.95 27.67
C GLN A 112 1.80 -10.84 26.69
N LYS A 113 3.10 -10.51 26.62
CA LYS A 113 3.61 -9.51 25.69
C LYS A 113 3.39 -10.06 24.29
N THR A 114 2.34 -9.60 23.62
CA THR A 114 2.04 -9.98 22.25
C THR A 114 2.58 -8.88 21.35
N GLU A 115 3.46 -9.25 20.41
CA GLU A 115 4.10 -8.32 19.49
C GLU A 115 3.49 -8.48 18.10
N LEU A 116 3.16 -7.36 17.45
CA LEU A 116 2.74 -7.37 16.05
C LEU A 116 4.00 -7.42 15.20
N GLN A 117 4.19 -8.52 14.48
CA GLN A 117 5.26 -8.64 13.50
C GLN A 117 4.71 -8.38 12.11
N SER A 118 5.36 -7.49 11.39
CA SER A 118 5.04 -7.19 9.99
C SER A 118 5.80 -8.12 9.03
N GLU A 119 5.10 -8.76 8.10
CA GLU A 119 5.73 -9.66 7.12
C GLU A 119 5.98 -8.98 5.77
N ILE A 120 5.00 -8.20 5.31
CA ILE A 120 5.05 -7.45 4.06
C ILE A 120 4.59 -6.04 4.37
N ILE A 121 5.40 -5.05 4.01
CA ILE A 121 5.07 -3.63 4.15
C ILE A 121 5.10 -2.96 2.79
N ILE A 122 4.02 -2.25 2.45
CA ILE A 122 3.95 -1.39 1.28
C ILE A 122 3.54 0.03 1.68
N SER A 123 4.08 1.05 1.02
CA SER A 123 3.55 2.41 1.08
C SER A 123 2.80 2.70 -0.21
N VAL A 124 1.59 3.24 -0.09
CA VAL A 124 0.74 3.61 -1.23
C VAL A 124 0.43 5.09 -1.13
N ASN A 125 0.80 5.85 -2.16
CA ASN A 125 0.57 7.28 -2.24
C ASN A 125 0.04 7.65 -3.63
N LEU A 126 -0.95 8.54 -3.69
CA LEU A 126 -1.44 9.13 -4.92
C LEU A 126 -1.01 10.59 -4.98
N ARG A 127 -0.61 11.01 -6.17
CA ARG A 127 -0.20 12.37 -6.49
C ARG A 127 -0.91 12.84 -7.75
N ASP A 128 -1.11 14.14 -7.86
CA ASP A 128 -1.54 14.76 -9.10
C ASP A 128 -0.39 14.79 -10.14
N SER A 129 -0.65 15.41 -11.30
CA SER A 129 0.35 15.56 -12.37
C SER A 129 1.51 16.47 -12.01
N ASP A 130 1.34 17.37 -11.04
CA ASP A 130 2.38 18.26 -10.53
C ASP A 130 3.27 17.55 -9.48
N GLY A 131 2.84 16.37 -9.05
CA GLY A 131 3.56 15.53 -8.09
C GLY A 131 3.22 15.88 -6.63
N GLU A 132 2.22 16.70 -6.38
CA GLU A 132 1.73 17.01 -5.05
C GLU A 132 0.95 15.83 -4.48
N SER A 133 1.18 15.52 -3.20
CA SER A 133 0.49 14.40 -2.55
C SER A 133 -0.97 14.73 -2.30
N LEU A 134 -1.84 13.84 -2.75
CA LEU A 134 -3.26 13.96 -2.54
C LEU A 134 -3.62 13.32 -1.21
N ASN A 135 -4.19 14.11 -0.31
CA ASN A 135 -4.75 13.58 0.91
C ASN A 135 -6.19 13.10 0.67
N LEU A 136 -6.35 11.79 0.43
CA LEU A 136 -7.64 11.17 0.20
C LEU A 136 -8.12 10.47 1.49
N ASP A 137 -8.62 11.29 2.41
CA ASP A 137 -9.25 10.80 3.63
C ASP A 137 -10.67 10.30 3.34
N LYS A 138 -11.03 9.13 3.87
CA LYS A 138 -12.38 8.55 3.82
C LYS A 138 -12.91 8.34 2.40
N LEU A 139 -12.23 7.48 1.65
CA LEU A 139 -12.71 6.97 0.38
C LEU A 139 -14.06 6.24 0.57
N GLU A 140 -15.03 6.58 -0.27
CA GLU A 140 -16.34 5.91 -0.29
C GLU A 140 -16.23 4.45 -0.76
N GLU A 141 -15.34 4.22 -1.73
CA GLU A 141 -15.03 2.90 -2.24
C GLU A 141 -13.60 2.54 -1.84
N PRO A 142 -13.39 1.37 -1.21
CA PRO A 142 -12.08 1.02 -0.67
C PRO A 142 -11.09 0.62 -1.77
N ILE A 143 -9.83 0.98 -1.57
CA ILE A 143 -8.70 0.41 -2.31
C ILE A 143 -8.51 -1.02 -1.84
N GLU A 144 -8.34 -1.95 -2.78
CA GLU A 144 -8.08 -3.35 -2.47
C GLU A 144 -6.59 -3.66 -2.64
N LEU A 145 -5.96 -4.15 -1.58
CA LEU A 145 -4.59 -4.64 -1.56
C LEU A 145 -4.63 -6.16 -1.40
N ILE A 146 -3.96 -6.89 -2.28
CA ILE A 146 -3.88 -8.35 -2.25
C ILE A 146 -2.41 -8.71 -2.06
N PHE A 147 -2.11 -9.37 -0.95
CA PHE A 147 -0.77 -9.83 -0.62
C PHE A 147 -0.72 -11.34 -0.78
N ASP A 148 0.15 -11.83 -1.65
CA ASP A 148 0.46 -13.26 -1.69
C ASP A 148 1.47 -13.57 -0.58
N ILE A 149 1.14 -14.56 0.23
CA ILE A 149 1.88 -14.99 1.42
C ILE A 149 2.22 -16.48 1.31
N ALA A 150 3.11 -16.96 2.18
CA ALA A 150 3.42 -18.37 2.23
C ALA A 150 2.18 -19.20 2.63
N VAL A 151 2.01 -20.37 2.01
CA VAL A 151 0.89 -21.28 2.27
C VAL A 151 0.82 -21.64 3.76
N ASN A 152 -0.38 -21.58 4.35
CA ASN A 152 -0.71 -21.86 5.76
C ASN A 152 -0.37 -20.76 6.79
N THR A 153 -0.07 -19.53 6.37
CA THR A 153 0.08 -18.42 7.32
C THR A 153 -1.13 -17.50 7.40
N SER A 154 -2.11 -17.61 6.50
CA SER A 154 -3.19 -16.62 6.32
C SER A 154 -4.14 -16.47 7.51
N ASP A 155 -4.47 -17.54 8.24
CA ASP A 155 -5.52 -17.50 9.27
C ASP A 155 -5.20 -16.58 10.46
N SER A 156 -3.92 -16.33 10.73
CA SER A 156 -3.45 -15.43 11.80
C SER A 156 -3.05 -14.03 11.31
N MET A 157 -3.08 -13.81 9.98
CA MET A 157 -2.69 -12.54 9.39
C MET A 157 -3.84 -11.53 9.42
N ARG A 158 -3.47 -10.28 9.67
CA ARG A 158 -4.36 -9.13 9.66
C ARG A 158 -3.73 -8.00 8.88
N CYS A 159 -4.57 -7.27 8.17
CA CYS A 159 -4.21 -6.03 7.53
C CYS A 159 -4.18 -4.90 8.56
N ALA A 160 -3.12 -4.10 8.53
CA ALA A 160 -2.98 -2.92 9.34
C ALA A 160 -2.35 -1.79 8.52
N PHE A 161 -2.51 -0.55 8.98
CA PHE A 161 -1.72 0.59 8.53
C PHE A 161 -0.81 1.07 9.66
N TRP A 162 0.30 1.70 9.30
CA TRP A 162 1.19 2.33 10.28
C TRP A 162 0.62 3.71 10.63
N ASP A 163 0.19 3.85 11.87
CA ASP A 163 -0.21 5.13 12.45
C ASP A 163 1.06 5.88 12.86
N GLU A 164 1.39 6.94 12.13
CA GLU A 164 2.58 7.75 12.37
C GLU A 164 2.46 8.66 13.61
N GLU A 165 1.23 8.95 14.08
CA GLU A 165 1.00 9.74 15.29
C GLU A 165 1.23 8.88 16.52
N GLU A 166 0.64 7.68 16.54
CA GLU A 166 0.73 6.74 17.65
C GLU A 166 1.94 5.79 17.55
N LEU A 167 2.69 5.86 16.44
CA LEU A 167 3.83 5.00 16.13
C LEU A 167 3.53 3.50 16.32
N ARG A 168 2.39 3.05 15.80
CA ARG A 168 1.91 1.67 15.93
C ARG A 168 1.11 1.20 14.73
N TRP A 169 1.02 -0.12 14.56
CA TRP A 169 0.07 -0.71 13.62
C TRP A 169 -1.37 -0.54 14.13
N SER A 170 -2.23 0.02 13.28
CA SER A 170 -3.66 0.20 13.54
C SER A 170 -4.51 -0.49 12.46
N SER A 171 -5.73 -0.89 12.83
CA SER A 171 -6.72 -1.46 11.92
C SER A 171 -7.83 -0.48 11.56
N GLU A 172 -7.77 0.76 12.06
CA GLU A 172 -8.77 1.78 11.74
C GLU A 172 -8.80 2.06 10.23
N GLY A 173 -9.99 2.04 9.63
CA GLY A 173 -10.13 2.25 8.18
C GLY A 173 -9.52 1.15 7.31
N VAL A 174 -9.09 0.02 7.88
CA VAL A 174 -8.54 -1.15 7.16
C VAL A 174 -9.30 -2.41 7.55
N ILE A 175 -9.81 -3.14 6.56
CA ILE A 175 -10.54 -4.39 6.76
C ILE A 175 -9.72 -5.54 6.17
N THR A 176 -9.51 -6.60 6.96
CA THR A 176 -9.02 -7.89 6.45
C THR A 176 -10.21 -8.68 5.90
N ALA A 177 -10.30 -8.79 4.58
CA ALA A 177 -11.37 -9.52 3.91
C ALA A 177 -10.97 -10.98 3.68
N SER A 178 -11.96 -11.87 3.62
CA SER A 178 -11.76 -13.26 3.23
C SER A 178 -11.19 -13.33 1.81
N SER A 179 -10.14 -14.13 1.63
CA SER A 179 -9.63 -14.49 0.32
C SER A 179 -10.22 -15.83 -0.14
N SER A 180 -10.43 -16.00 -1.45
CA SER A 180 -10.75 -17.30 -2.04
C SER A 180 -9.53 -18.22 -2.11
N HIS A 181 -8.33 -17.68 -1.89
CA HIS A 181 -7.07 -18.40 -1.94
C HIS A 181 -6.39 -18.41 -0.56
N PRO A 182 -5.96 -19.59 -0.05
CA PRO A 182 -5.39 -19.73 1.29
C PRO A 182 -4.00 -19.10 1.46
N ASP A 183 -3.35 -18.76 0.34
CA ASP A 183 -2.05 -18.10 0.24
C ASP A 183 -2.17 -16.59 -0.04
N GLN A 184 -3.34 -16.00 0.22
CA GLN A 184 -3.58 -14.58 0.01
C GLN A 184 -4.22 -13.90 1.21
N VAL A 185 -3.73 -12.70 1.52
CA VAL A 185 -4.38 -11.77 2.44
C VAL A 185 -4.95 -10.62 1.63
N ARG A 186 -6.25 -10.36 1.79
CA ARG A 186 -6.95 -9.29 1.08
C ARG A 186 -7.30 -8.17 2.05
N CYS A 187 -6.81 -6.97 1.79
CA CYS A 187 -7.04 -5.77 2.59
C CYS A 187 -7.91 -4.78 1.81
N LEU A 188 -8.90 -4.22 2.48
CA LEU A 188 -9.71 -3.11 1.97
C LEU A 188 -9.43 -1.89 2.82
N THR A 189 -8.99 -0.79 2.22
CA THR A 189 -8.65 0.45 2.93
C THR A 189 -9.36 1.66 2.36
N THR A 190 -9.76 2.59 3.21
CA THR A 190 -10.43 3.84 2.82
C THR A 190 -9.51 5.06 2.85
N HIS A 191 -8.19 4.86 2.94
CA HIS A 191 -7.20 5.93 2.99
C HIS A 191 -5.86 5.48 2.39
N LEU A 192 -4.93 6.41 2.21
CA LEU A 192 -3.58 6.17 1.73
C LEU A 192 -2.62 6.17 2.92
N SER A 193 -1.73 5.19 3.01
CA SER A 193 -0.79 5.05 4.13
C SER A 193 0.33 4.05 3.80
N ILE A 194 1.10 3.69 4.82
CA ILE A 194 1.96 2.52 4.88
C ILE A 194 1.12 1.36 5.43
N PHE A 195 0.94 0.30 4.63
CA PHE A 195 0.16 -0.88 4.98
C PHE A 195 1.08 -2.07 5.24
N GLY A 196 0.67 -2.87 6.21
CA GLY A 196 1.35 -4.10 6.60
C GLY A 196 0.40 -5.28 6.67
N VAL A 197 0.90 -6.47 6.31
CA VAL A 197 0.33 -7.74 6.78
C VAL A 197 1.03 -8.08 8.09
N VAL A 198 0.27 -8.06 9.19
CA VAL A 198 0.78 -8.26 10.55
C VAL A 198 0.23 -9.53 11.17
N ARG A 199 1.03 -10.15 12.04
CA ARG A 199 0.61 -11.27 12.89
C ARG A 199 0.88 -10.97 14.36
N TYR A 200 0.04 -11.50 15.23
CA TYR A 200 0.32 -11.55 16.66
C TYR A 200 1.31 -12.67 16.96
N VAL A 201 2.40 -12.34 17.65
CA VAL A 201 3.38 -13.31 18.14
C VAL A 201 3.37 -13.25 19.67
N ALA A 202 3.02 -14.37 20.30
CA ALA A 202 3.13 -14.51 21.74
C ALA A 202 4.62 -14.59 22.13
N LEU A 203 5.09 -13.64 22.93
CA LEU A 203 6.41 -13.75 23.53
C LEU A 203 6.31 -14.68 24.74
N LEU A 204 6.86 -15.88 24.60
CA LEU A 204 7.11 -16.76 25.74
C LEU A 204 8.17 -16.07 26.60
N THR A 205 7.75 -15.46 27.71
CA THR A 205 8.68 -15.06 28.75
C THR A 205 9.25 -16.33 29.36
N ASP A 206 10.56 -16.52 29.21
CA ASP A 206 11.34 -17.59 29.84
C ASP A 206 10.93 -17.70 31.32
N ILE A 207 10.32 -18.83 31.68
CA ILE A 207 10.02 -19.15 33.06
C ILE A 207 11.32 -19.74 33.61
N GLY A 208 12.17 -18.87 34.13
CA GLY A 208 13.40 -19.25 34.85
C GLY A 208 13.11 -20.06 36.12
#